data_AF-A0A0L7T1Y1-F1
#
_entry.id   AF-A0A0L7T1Y1-F1
#
_cell.length_a   1.000
_cell.length_b   1.000
_cell.length_c   1.000
_cell.angle_alpha   90.00
_cell.angle_beta   90.00
_cell.angle_gamma   90.00
#
_symmetry.space_group_name_H-M   'P 1'
#
loop_
_entity.id
_entity.type
_entity.pdbx_description
1 polymer ?
#
loop_
_entity_poly.entity_id
_entity_poly.type
_entity_poly.pdbx_seq_one_letter_code
_entity_poly.pdbx_strand_id
1 'polypeptide(L)'
;MSMINTRMGRYSLKARDAGNHIRGTIAINDEGGTPLTMQEFDEHYLDDVINNVIYPVTGGNRELTRLLRDQMVKAGFEQPH
;
A
#
# COMPACT_ATOMS: atom_id res chain seq x y z
N MET A 1 2.06 -14.05 -9.95
CA MET A 1 1.69 -12.62 -10.03
C MET A 1 1.03 -12.25 -8.73
N SER A 2 1.74 -11.52 -7.87
CA SER A 2 1.25 -11.08 -6.57
C SER A 2 0.26 -9.94 -6.74
N MET A 3 -0.89 -10.01 -6.06
CA MET A 3 -1.86 -8.91 -6.02
C MET A 3 -2.44 -8.80 -4.62
N ILE A 4 -2.58 -7.58 -4.14
CA ILE A 4 -3.24 -7.26 -2.89
C ILE A 4 -4.34 -6.24 -3.13
N ASN A 5 -5.49 -6.47 -2.50
CA ASN A 5 -6.57 -5.52 -2.38
C ASN A 5 -7.10 -5.62 -0.96
N THR A 6 -6.59 -4.75 -0.08
CA THR A 6 -6.93 -4.76 1.34
C THR A 6 -7.49 -3.42 1.76
N ARG A 7 -8.38 -3.45 2.76
CA ARG A 7 -8.95 -2.26 3.39
C ARG A 7 -8.68 -2.31 4.88
N MET A 8 -7.97 -1.29 5.38
CA MET A 8 -7.68 -1.08 6.79
C MET A 8 -8.36 0.20 7.27
N GLY A 9 -9.56 0.04 7.82
CA GLY A 9 -10.41 1.16 8.23
C GLY A 9 -10.76 2.06 7.04
N ARG A 10 -10.33 3.33 7.12
CA ARG A 10 -10.48 4.29 6.03
C ARG A 10 -9.48 4.08 4.88
N TYR A 11 -8.37 3.40 5.11
CA TYR A 11 -7.34 3.21 4.10
C TYR A 11 -7.66 2.00 3.22
N SER A 12 -7.56 2.14 1.91
CA SER A 12 -7.65 1.04 0.96
C SER A 12 -6.35 0.97 0.17
N LEU A 13 -5.70 -0.19 0.18
CA LEU A 13 -4.46 -0.43 -0.54
C LEU A 13 -4.71 -1.49 -1.60
N LYS A 14 -4.47 -1.13 -2.85
CA LYS A 14 -4.41 -2.05 -3.98
C LYS A 14 -3.01 -2.01 -4.54
N ALA A 15 -2.37 -3.15 -4.69
CA ALA A 15 -1.09 -3.24 -5.38
C ALA A 15 -1.04 -4.52 -6.20
N ARG A 16 -0.29 -4.48 -7.28
CA ARG A 16 -0.02 -5.62 -8.15
C ARG A 16 1.45 -5.65 -8.51
N ASP A 17 1.97 -6.85 -8.60
CA ASP A 17 3.27 -7.09 -9.19
C ASP A 17 3.18 -6.86 -10.71
N ALA A 18 3.97 -5.91 -11.21
CA ALA A 18 4.10 -5.59 -12.63
C ALA A 18 5.43 -6.15 -13.18
N GLY A 19 5.89 -7.29 -12.66
CA GLY A 19 7.07 -8.03 -13.10
C GLY A 19 8.40 -7.52 -12.55
N ASN A 20 8.60 -6.21 -12.48
CA ASN A 20 9.81 -5.59 -11.91
C ASN A 20 9.52 -4.35 -11.04
N HIS A 21 8.23 -3.98 -10.94
CA HIS A 21 7.73 -2.81 -10.23
C HIS A 21 6.46 -3.22 -9.48
N ILE A 22 6.24 -2.61 -8.33
CA ILE A 22 5.01 -2.67 -7.56
C ILE A 22 4.17 -1.47 -7.96
N ARG A 23 3.12 -1.73 -8.74
CA ARG A 23 2.19 -0.69 -9.14
C ARG A 23 0.90 -0.81 -8.36
N GLY A 24 0.38 0.30 -7.85
CA GLY A 24 -0.79 0.26 -7.02
C GLY A 24 -1.43 1.61 -6.79
N THR A 25 -2.48 1.58 -5.99
CA THR A 25 -3.20 2.75 -5.51
C THR A 25 -3.46 2.60 -4.02
N ILE A 26 -3.15 3.64 -3.25
CA ILE A 26 -3.64 3.78 -1.89
C ILE A 26 -4.66 4.90 -1.84
N ALA A 27 -5.77 4.67 -1.15
CA ALA A 27 -6.84 5.64 -1.00
C ALA A 27 -7.23 5.81 0.47
N ILE A 28 -7.54 7.04 0.86
CA ILE A 28 -8.20 7.35 2.13
C ILE A 28 -9.67 7.57 1.81
N ASN A 29 -10.54 6.77 2.38
CA ASN A 29 -11.98 6.85 2.19
C ASN A 29 -12.64 7.60 3.34
N ASP A 30 -13.77 8.21 3.04
CA ASP A 30 -14.70 8.71 4.04
C ASP A 30 -15.43 7.54 4.75
N GLU A 31 -16.18 7.85 5.82
CA GLU A 31 -17.05 6.90 6.52
C GLU A 31 -18.10 6.26 5.58
N GLY A 32 -18.54 7.00 4.55
CA GLY A 32 -19.40 6.47 3.49
C GLY A 32 -18.71 5.53 2.48
N GLY A 33 -17.41 5.26 2.63
CA GLY A 33 -16.64 4.40 1.72
C GLY A 33 -16.25 5.06 0.39
N THR A 34 -16.48 6.36 0.24
CA THR A 34 -16.07 7.14 -0.93
C THR A 34 -14.61 7.57 -0.77
N PRO A 35 -13.73 7.40 -1.77
CA PRO A 35 -12.35 7.85 -1.68
C PRO A 35 -12.30 9.39 -1.61
N LEU A 36 -11.79 9.92 -0.49
CA LEU A 36 -11.49 11.35 -0.32
C LEU A 36 -10.20 11.73 -1.04
N THR A 37 -9.19 10.86 -0.92
CA THR A 37 -7.91 11.00 -1.60
C THR A 37 -7.50 9.65 -2.14
N MET A 38 -6.93 9.64 -3.35
CA MET A 38 -6.35 8.47 -3.96
C MET A 38 -4.99 8.86 -4.54
N GLN A 39 -3.98 8.06 -4.22
CA GLN A 39 -2.64 8.21 -4.73
C GLN A 39 -2.23 6.94 -5.46
N GLU A 40 -1.86 7.09 -6.72
CA GLU A 40 -1.23 6.04 -7.51
C GLU A 40 0.27 6.02 -7.21
N PHE A 41 0.87 4.84 -7.27
CA PHE A 41 2.30 4.65 -7.09
C PHE A 41 2.83 3.55 -8.01
N ASP A 42 4.11 3.66 -8.35
CA ASP A 42 4.86 2.72 -9.17
C ASP A 42 6.29 2.69 -8.66
N GLU A 43 6.56 1.79 -7.72
CA GLU A 43 7.85 1.73 -7.03
C GLU A 43 8.54 0.39 -7.30
N HIS A 44 9.86 0.37 -7.30
CA HIS A 44 10.62 -0.86 -7.56
C HIS A 44 10.61 -1.82 -6.37
N TYR A 45 10.58 -1.29 -5.15
CA TYR A 45 10.73 -2.09 -3.94
C TYR A 45 9.61 -1.84 -2.94
N LEU A 46 9.35 -2.85 -2.11
CA LEU A 46 8.38 -2.72 -1.03
C LEU A 46 8.72 -1.55 -0.10
N ASP A 47 9.98 -1.40 0.30
CA ASP A 47 10.38 -0.34 1.25
C ASP A 47 10.13 1.06 0.67
N ASP A 48 10.29 1.26 -0.65
CA ASP A 48 9.93 2.52 -1.30
C ASP A 48 8.41 2.77 -1.23
N VAL A 49 7.58 1.76 -1.52
CA VAL A 49 6.12 1.88 -1.32
C VAL A 49 5.79 2.23 0.13
N ILE A 50 6.47 1.59 1.09
CA ILE A 50 6.21 1.85 2.52
C ILE A 50 6.59 3.29 2.88
N ASN A 51 7.80 3.73 2.55
CA ASN A 51 8.33 5.02 3.01
C ASN A 51 7.82 6.22 2.19
N ASN A 52 7.70 6.07 0.87
CA ASN A 52 7.35 7.17 -0.04
C ASN A 52 5.84 7.32 -0.20
N VAL A 53 5.06 6.25 0.01
CA VAL A 53 3.62 6.23 -0.26
C VAL A 53 2.80 5.99 1.00
N ILE A 54 2.99 4.85 1.67
CA ILE A 54 2.14 4.48 2.81
C ILE A 54 2.41 5.37 4.03
N TYR A 55 3.68 5.64 4.35
CA TYR A 55 4.04 6.45 5.51
C TYR A 55 3.45 7.86 5.47
N PRO A 56 3.57 8.64 4.37
CA PRO A 56 2.93 9.95 4.29
C PRO A 56 1.39 9.86 4.26
N VAL A 57 0.81 8.90 3.55
CA VAL A 57 -0.66 8.74 3.45
C VAL A 57 -1.30 8.40 4.81
N THR A 58 -0.61 7.63 5.63
CA THR A 58 -1.04 7.30 7.00
C THR A 58 -0.75 8.41 8.01
N GLY A 59 -0.17 9.54 7.59
CA GLY A 59 0.21 10.66 8.45
C GLY A 59 1.37 10.33 9.40
N GLY A 60 2.28 9.44 9.00
CA GLY A 60 3.40 8.99 9.81
C GLY A 60 3.04 7.94 10.87
N ASN A 61 1.85 7.33 10.79
CA ASN A 61 1.43 6.28 11.72
C ASN A 61 2.22 4.99 11.46
N ARG A 62 3.19 4.71 12.35
CA ARG A 62 4.08 3.54 12.26
C ARG A 62 3.35 2.21 12.40
N GLU A 63 2.33 2.12 13.24
CA GLU A 63 1.58 0.87 13.44
C GLU A 63 0.80 0.50 12.17
N LEU A 64 0.08 1.48 11.61
CA LEU A 64 -0.71 1.27 10.40
C LEU A 64 0.18 0.99 9.18
N THR A 65 1.30 1.69 9.09
CA THR A 65 2.35 1.43 8.08
C THR A 65 2.90 0.01 8.18
N ARG A 66 3.20 -0.46 9.40
CA ARG A 66 3.69 -1.82 9.65
C ARG A 66 2.63 -2.87 9.29
N LEU A 67 1.36 -2.63 9.61
CA LEU A 67 0.26 -3.54 9.27
C LEU A 67 0.08 -3.66 7.75
N LEU A 68 0.12 -2.54 7.02
CA LEU A 68 0.04 -2.55 5.55
C LEU A 68 1.25 -3.26 4.93
N ARG A 69 2.45 -3.04 5.46
CA ARG A 69 3.67 -3.78 5.06
C ARG A 69 3.49 -5.28 5.22
N ASP A 70 3.02 -5.74 6.38
CA ASP A 70 2.80 -7.16 6.66
C ASP A 70 1.80 -7.79 5.68
N GLN A 71 0.75 -7.06 5.32
CA GLN A 71 -0.19 -7.51 4.30
C GLN A 71 0.45 -7.65 2.91
N MET A 72 1.29 -6.68 2.50
CA MET A 72 2.01 -6.76 1.23
C MET A 72 3.00 -7.94 1.21
N VAL A 73 3.75 -8.15 2.29
CA VAL A 73 4.65 -9.31 2.41
C VAL A 73 3.85 -10.62 2.31
N LYS A 74 2.72 -10.73 3.01
CA LYS A 74 1.82 -11.90 2.92
C LYS A 74 1.26 -12.13 1.52
N ALA A 75 1.05 -11.06 0.75
CA ALA A 75 0.59 -11.15 -0.63
C ALA A 75 1.72 -11.53 -1.61
N GLY A 76 2.95 -11.73 -1.13
CA GLY A 76 4.10 -12.11 -1.96
C GLY A 76 4.82 -10.93 -2.60
N PHE A 77 4.69 -9.72 -2.04
CA PHE A 77 5.58 -8.61 -2.35
C PHE A 77 6.83 -8.75 -1.47
N GLU A 78 7.69 -9.70 -1.80
CA GLU A 78 8.94 -9.94 -1.07
C GLU A 78 10.01 -8.96 -1.53
N GLN A 79 10.84 -8.50 -0.59
CA GLN A 79 12.11 -7.85 -0.89
C GLN A 79 13.22 -8.90 -0.80
N PRO A 80 14.03 -9.11 -1.84
CA PRO A 80 15.25 -9.89 -1.70
C PRO A 80 16.18 -9.14 -0.73
N HIS A 81 16.61 -9.83 0.33
CA HIS A 81 17.65 -9.37 1.26
C HIS A 81 19.02 -9.42 0.59
#